data_AF-A0A932LMX6-F1
#
_entry.id   AF-A0A932LMX6-F1
#
_cell.length_a   1.000
_cell.length_b   1.000
_cell.length_c   1.000
_cell.angle_alpha   90.00
_cell.angle_beta   90.00
_cell.angle_gamma   90.00
#
_symmetry.space_group_name_H-M   'P 1'
#
loop_
_entity.id
_entity.type
_entity.pdbx_description
1 polymer ?
#
loop_
_entity_poly.entity_id
_entity_poly.type
_entity_poly.pdbx_seq_one_letter_code
_entity_poly.pdbx_strand_id
1 'polypeptide(L)' 'MNAVFADTSFYLALFSSDDVHHEKATRLSAEVRQPVVVTEFVLLEVANALCDARSRHVFSQSLPHLKSDPMS' A
#
# COMPACT_ATOMS: atom_id res chain seq x y z
N MET A 1 17.87 12.95 2.54
CA MET A 1 16.47 12.50 2.53
C MET A 1 16.48 11.02 2.90
N ASN A 2 15.71 10.57 3.89
CA ASN A 2 15.66 9.15 4.28
C ASN A 2 14.23 8.64 3.99
N ALA A 3 14.00 8.16 2.77
CA ALA A 3 12.72 7.61 2.35
C ALA A 3 12.61 6.14 2.78
N VAL A 4 11.38 5.66 2.98
CA VAL A 4 11.09 4.26 3.29
C VAL A 4 10.42 3.61 2.10
N PHE A 5 10.87 2.41 1.75
CA PHE A 5 10.25 1.62 0.69
C PHE A 5 9.10 0.79 1.25
N ALA A 6 7.91 0.93 0.67
CA ALA A 6 6.76 0.10 1.01
C ALA A 6 6.62 -1.02 -0.03
N ASP A 7 6.75 -2.26 0.43
CA ASP A 7 6.59 -3.45 -0.40
C ASP A 7 5.11 -3.89 -0.50
N THR A 8 4.79 -4.75 -1.45
CA THR A 8 3.46 -5.34 -1.66
C THR A 8 2.90 -5.94 -0.36
N SER A 9 3.72 -6.68 0.40
CA SER A 9 3.31 -7.32 1.65
C SER A 9 2.77 -6.34 2.70
N PHE A 10 3.32 -5.12 2.78
CA PHE A 10 2.83 -4.08 3.67
C PHE A 10 1.41 -3.64 3.29
N TYR A 11 1.16 -3.42 2.00
CA TYR A 11 -0.16 -3.00 1.52
C TYR A 11 -1.22 -4.10 1.68
N LEU A 12 -0.87 -5.37 1.45
CA LEU A 12 -1.81 -6.48 1.67
C LEU A 12 -2.21 -6.59 3.13
N ALA A 13 -1.25 -6.49 4.05
CA ALA A 13 -1.53 -6.47 5.47
C ALA A 13 -2.36 -5.24 5.87
N LEU A 14 -2.09 -4.07 5.28
CA LEU A 14 -2.83 -2.85 5.57
C LEU A 14 -4.29 -2.92 5.10
N PHE A 15 -4.57 -3.54 3.95
CA PHE A 15 -5.91 -3.57 3.37
C PHE A 15 -6.78 -4.74 3.81
N SER A 16 -6.18 -5.83 4.30
CA SER A 16 -6.91 -7.02 4.76
C SER A 16 -6.97 -7.06 6.28
N SER A 17 -8.15 -6.91 6.87
CA SER A 17 -8.35 -7.05 8.32
C SER A 17 -8.08 -8.46 8.84
N ASP A 18 -8.14 -9.47 7.96
CA ASP A 18 -7.89 -10.87 8.29
C ASP A 18 -6.39 -11.22 8.23
N ASP A 19 -5.53 -10.30 7.81
CA ASP A 19 -4.09 -10.51 7.78
C ASP A 19 -3.48 -10.44 9.19
N VAL A 20 -2.61 -11.38 9.52
CA VAL A 20 -1.99 -11.49 10.87
C VAL A 20 -1.15 -10.25 11.21
N HIS A 21 -0.72 -9.49 10.20
CA HIS A 21 0.07 -8.28 10.34
C HIS A 21 -0.77 -7.00 10.23
N HIS A 22 -2.10 -7.10 10.09
CA HIS A 22 -2.98 -5.94 9.92
C HIS A 22 -2.77 -4.86 10.99
N GLU A 23 -2.80 -5.24 12.27
CA GLU A 23 -2.58 -4.29 13.37
C GLU A 23 -1.19 -3.64 13.36
N LYS A 24 -0.17 -4.36 12.87
CA LYS A 24 1.18 -3.83 12.74
C LYS A 24 1.28 -2.86 11.57
N ALA A 25 0.69 -3.22 10.42
CA ALA A 25 0.67 -2.37 9.24
C ALA A 25 -0.12 -1.07 9.48
N THR A 26 -1.26 -1.14 10.18
CA THR A 26 -2.07 0.01 10.57
C THR A 26 -1.35 0.94 11.54
N ARG A 27 -0.60 0.41 12.51
CA ARG A 27 0.24 1.26 13.38
C ARG A 27 1.37 1.92 12.60
N LEU A 28 2.06 1.15 11.77
CA LEU A 28 3.18 1.65 10.97
C LEU A 28 2.72 2.75 10.00
N SER A 29 1.54 2.61 9.37
CA SER A 29 0.99 3.64 8.48
C SER A 29 0.68 4.96 9.20
N ALA A 30 0.36 4.91 10.50
CA ALA A 30 0.14 6.10 11.33
C ALA A 30 1.45 6.71 11.89
N GLU A 31 2.48 5.89 12.09
CA GLU A 31 3.76 6.29 12.69
C GLU A 31 4.78 6.82 11.68
N VAL A 32 4.79 6.29 10.44
CA VAL A 32 5.74 6.70 9.41
C VAL A 32 5.53 8.16 9.02
N ARG A 33 6.59 8.95 9.15
CA ARG A 33 6.62 10.38 8.77
C ARG A 33 7.54 10.65 7.59
N GLN A 34 8.38 9.69 7.23
CA GLN A 34 9.28 9.72 6.09
C GLN A 34 8.48 9.60 4.79
N PRO A 35 8.99 10.13 3.67
CA PRO A 35 8.44 9.83 2.34
C PRO A 35 8.38 8.33 2.12
N VAL A 36 7.23 7.84 1.67
CA VAL A 36 7.01 6.44 1.33
C VAL A 36 7.14 6.30 -0.18
N VAL A 37 8.11 5.51 -0.62
CA VAL A 37 8.35 5.25 -2.04
C VAL A 37 7.92 3.83 -2.41
N VAL A 38 7.39 3.68 -3.61
CA VAL A 38 6.97 2.41 -4.20
C VAL A 38 7.40 2.35 -5.66
N THR A 39 7.47 1.14 -6.23
CA THR A 39 7.65 0.98 -7.68
C THR A 39 6.33 0.71 -8.38
N GLU A 40 6.28 0.90 -9.70
CA GLU A 40 5.14 0.49 -10.51
C GLU A 40 4.85 -1.03 -10.42
N PHE A 41 5.87 -1.85 -10.15
CA PHE A 41 5.68 -3.29 -9.95
C PHE A 41 4.97 -3.62 -8.63
N VAL A 42 5.30 -2.91 -7.54
CA VAL A 42 4.55 -3.03 -6.27
C VAL A 42 3.08 -2.64 -6.48
N LEU A 43 2.82 -1.55 -7.22
CA LEU A 43 1.45 -1.15 -7.56
C LEU A 43 0.71 -2.24 -8.34
N LEU A 44 1.37 -2.86 -9.33
CA LEU A 44 0.81 -3.94 -10.13
C LEU A 44 0.47 -5.17 -9.29
N GLU A 45 1.37 -5.57 -8.39
CA GLU A 45 1.17 -6.72 -7.51
C GLU A 45 0.02 -6.50 -6.54
N VAL A 46 -0.06 -5.32 -5.92
CA VAL A 46 -1.18 -4.95 -5.03
C VAL A 46 -2.50 -4.94 -5.80
N ALA A 47 -2.53 -4.38 -7.02
CA ALA A 47 -3.72 -4.40 -7.87
C ALA A 47 -4.17 -5.83 -8.19
N ASN A 48 -3.22 -6.69 -8.52
CA ASN A 48 -3.48 -8.09 -8.86
C ASN A 48 -3.98 -8.88 -7.64
N ALA A 49 -3.40 -8.66 -6.46
CA ALA A 49 -3.84 -9.31 -5.23
C ALA A 49 -5.27 -8.90 -4.81
N LEU A 50 -5.68 -7.66 -5.11
CA LEU A 50 -7.01 -7.13 -4.80
C LEU A 50 -8.02 -7.33 -5.94
N CYS A 51 -7.70 -8.14 -6.96
CA CYS A 51 -8.54 -8.26 -8.15
C CYS A 51 -9.82 -9.10 -7.99
N ASP A 52 -10.02 -9.80 -6.86
CA ASP A 52 -11.32 -10.43 -6.54
C ASP A 52 -12.42 -9.34 -6.53
N ALA A 53 -13.61 -9.68 -7.02
CA ALA A 53 -14.71 -8.74 -7.28
C ALA A 53 -15.13 -7.93 -6.05
N ARG A 54 -14.81 -8.41 -4.84
CA ARG A 54 -15.08 -7.75 -3.56
C ARG A 54 -14.04 -6.69 -3.15
N SER A 55 -12.81 -6.76 -3.68
CA SER A 55 -11.68 -5.90 -3.23
C SER A 55 -11.24 -4.88 -4.29
N ARG A 56 -11.73 -5.00 -5.53
CA ARG A 56 -11.39 -4.10 -6.65
C ARG A 56 -11.70 -2.62 -6.38
N HIS A 57 -12.71 -2.34 -5.56
CA HIS A 57 -13.07 -0.97 -5.19
C HIS A 57 -12.03 -0.32 -4.26
N VAL A 58 -11.45 -1.09 -3.33
CA VAL A 58 -10.44 -0.62 -2.37
C VAL A 58 -9.21 -0.11 -3.12
N PHE A 59 -8.68 -0.90 -4.05
CA PHE A 59 -7.53 -0.48 -4.86
C PHE A 59 -7.82 0.77 -5.69
N SER A 60 -9.00 0.83 -6.31
CA SER A 60 -9.39 1.97 -7.16
C SER A 60 -9.49 3.29 -6.39
N GLN A 61 -9.89 3.25 -5.11
CA GLN A 61 -9.96 4.42 -4.24
C GLN A 61 -8.59 4.85 -3.70
N SER A 62 -7.66 3.91 -3.47
CA SER A 62 -6.32 4.21 -2.95
C SER A 62 -5.32 4.65 -4.01
N LEU A 63 -5.52 4.29 -5.27
CA LEU A 63 -4.59 4.54 -6.38
C LEU A 63 -4.20 6.03 -6.57
N PRO A 64 -5.10 7.02 -6.45
CA PRO A 64 -4.73 8.44 -6.57
C PRO A 64 -3.75 8.89 -5.50
N HIS A 65 -3.89 8.39 -4.26
CA HIS A 65 -3.00 8.70 -3.14
C HIS A 65 -1.61 8.08 -3.30
N LEU A 66 -1.57 6.90 -3.93
CA LEU A 66 -0.33 6.16 -4.15
C LEU A 66 0.49 6.73 -5.33
N LYS A 67 -0.17 7.45 -6.25
CA LYS A 67 0.46 8.11 -7.41
C LYS A 67 0.86 9.57 -7.18
N SER A 68 0.48 10.17 -6.06
CA SER A 68 0.77 11.58 -5.76
C SER A 68 2.21 11.88 -5.27
N ASP A 69 3.12 10.89 -5.28
CA ASP A 69 4.55 11.16 -5.07
C ASP A 69 5.16 11.58 -6.43
N PRO A 70 5.67 12.82 -6.58
CA PRO A 70 6.19 13.28 -7.85
C PRO A 70 7.35 12.37 -8.28
N MET A 71 7.25 11.80 -9.49
CA MET A 71 8.44 11.36 -10.20
C MET A 71 9.44 12.53 -10.20
N SER A 72 10.63 12.26 -9.67
CA SER A 72 11.77 13.19 -9.62
C SER A 72 12.09 13.83 -10.96
#